data_AF-A0A8T3XMA2-F1
#
_entry.id   AF-A0A8T3XMA2-F1
#
_cell.length_a   1.000
_cell.length_b   1.000
_cell.length_c   1.000
_cell.angle_alpha   90.00
_cell.angle_beta   90.00
_cell.angle_gamma   90.00
#
_symmetry.space_group_name_H-M   'P 1'
#
loop_
_entity.id
_entity.type
_entity.pdbx_description
1 polymer ?
#
loop_
_entity_poly.entity_id
_entity_poly.type
_entity_poly.pdbx_seq_one_letter_code
_entity_poly.pdbx_strand_id
1 'polypeptide(L)' 'MFDNFAKEKSDFLRKKDKSKKGFIDKDAVKIVNCINSKSDYYTTSSCAGRIVLLEM' A
#
# COMPACT_ATOMS: atom_id res chain seq x y z
N MET A 1 -20.01 -16.13 -11.24
CA MET A 1 -18.69 -16.03 -10.56
C MET A 1 -18.75 -14.76 -9.73
N PHE A 2 -18.77 -14.88 -8.40
CA PHE A 2 -18.87 -13.70 -7.53
C PHE A 2 -17.53 -12.98 -7.53
N ASP A 3 -17.51 -11.77 -8.06
CA ASP A 3 -16.34 -10.91 -8.02
C ASP A 3 -16.14 -10.40 -6.59
N ASN A 4 -15.17 -10.99 -5.89
CA ASN A 4 -14.86 -10.67 -4.50
C ASN A 4 -13.82 -9.55 -4.38
N PHE A 5 -13.34 -9.01 -5.51
CA PHE A 5 -12.25 -8.04 -5.54
C PHE A 5 -12.58 -6.76 -4.79
N ALA A 6 -13.79 -6.22 -4.98
CA ALA A 6 -14.21 -4.99 -4.31
C ALA A 6 -14.19 -5.13 -2.78
N LYS A 7 -14.57 -6.31 -2.27
CA LYS A 7 -14.52 -6.62 -0.84
C LYS A 7 -13.08 -6.71 -0.36
N GLU A 8 -12.24 -7.47 -1.05
CA GLU A 8 -10.82 -7.63 -0.71
C GLU A 8 -10.07 -6.30 -0.70
N LYS A 9 -10.31 -5.47 -1.72
CA LYS A 9 -9.78 -4.10 -1.79
C LYS A 9 -10.22 -3.27 -0.59
N SER A 10 -11.52 -3.24 -0.29
CA SER A 10 -12.06 -2.50 0.87
C SER A 10 -11.44 -2.98 2.18
N ASP A 11 -11.39 -4.30 2.39
CA ASP A 11 -10.86 -4.91 3.60
C ASP A 11 -9.35 -4.63 3.75
N PHE A 12 -8.61 -4.59 2.65
CA PHE A 12 -7.19 -4.26 2.67
C PHE A 12 -6.94 -2.79 3.00
N LEU A 13 -7.62 -1.86 2.33
CA LEU A 13 -7.39 -0.42 2.49
C LEU A 13 -7.82 0.11 3.87
N ARG A 14 -8.68 -0.62 4.60
CA ARG A 14 -9.05 -0.32 6.00
C ARG A 14 -8.03 -0.77 7.03
N LYS A 15 -7.03 -1.58 6.65
CA LYS A 15 -6.01 -2.05 7.58
C LYS A 15 -5.18 -0.88 8.10
N LYS A 16 -4.88 -0.91 9.40
CA LYS A 16 -3.90 0.00 9.99
C LYS A 16 -2.51 -0.29 9.40
N ASP A 17 -1.71 0.75 9.24
CA ASP A 17 -0.32 0.61 8.81
C ASP A 17 0.45 -0.25 9.82
N LYS A 18 1.10 -1.30 9.31
CA LYS A 18 1.93 -2.24 10.07
C LYS A 18 3.42 -2.04 9.84
N SER A 19 3.81 -1.05 9.04
CA SER A 19 5.20 -0.72 8.81
C SER A 19 5.84 -0.26 10.12
N LYS A 20 7.11 -0.58 10.34
CA LYS A 20 7.88 -0.07 11.50
C LYS A 20 7.88 1.46 11.56
N LYS A 21 7.74 2.11 10.41
CA LYS A 21 7.71 3.56 10.25
C LYS A 21 6.37 4.16 10.73
N GLY A 22 5.29 3.38 10.66
CA GLY A 22 3.92 3.82 10.99
C GLY A 22 3.31 4.79 9.99
N PHE A 23 3.97 5.03 8.86
CA PHE A 23 3.44 5.83 7.76
C PHE A 23 4.05 5.44 6.41
N ILE A 24 3.31 5.72 5.33
CA ILE A 24 3.76 5.57 3.94
C ILE A 24 4.81 6.63 3.59
N ASP A 25 5.84 6.25 2.83
CA ASP A 25 6.85 7.18 2.33
C ASP A 25 6.22 8.33 1.52
N LYS A 26 6.58 9.59 1.83
CA LYS A 26 5.98 10.79 1.20
C LYS A 26 6.03 10.74 -0.33
N ASP A 27 7.14 10.24 -0.88
CA ASP A 27 7.36 10.13 -2.32
C ASP A 27 6.46 9.07 -2.98
N ALA A 28 6.01 8.06 -2.22
CA ALA A 28 5.09 7.04 -2.70
C ALA A 28 3.61 7.44 -2.60
N VAL A 29 3.24 8.44 -1.77
CA VAL A 29 1.84 8.81 -1.52
C VAL A 29 1.07 9.10 -2.80
N LYS A 30 1.65 9.87 -3.72
CA LYS A 30 0.99 10.27 -4.97
C LYS A 30 0.63 9.06 -5.84
N ILE A 31 1.57 8.15 -6.04
CA ILE A 31 1.36 6.98 -6.89
C ILE A 31 0.43 5.96 -6.22
N VAL A 32 0.56 5.77 -4.90
CA VAL A 32 -0.33 4.89 -4.12
C VAL A 32 -1.78 5.36 -4.21
N ASN A 33 -2.03 6.66 -4.04
CA ASN A 33 -3.38 7.22 -4.15
C ASN A 33 -3.94 7.08 -5.58
N CYS A 34 -3.11 7.31 -6.61
CA CYS A 34 -3.49 7.16 -8.01
C CYS A 34 -3.88 5.71 -8.37
N ILE A 35 -3.18 4.72 -7.81
CA ILE A 35 -3.54 3.31 -8.02
C ILE A 35 -4.83 2.98 -7.27
N ASN A 36 -4.94 3.37 -6.00
CA ASN A 36 -6.09 3.04 -5.15
C ASN A 36 -7.39 3.72 -5.60
N SER A 37 -7.33 4.81 -6.36
CA SER A 37 -8.52 5.46 -6.94
C SER A 37 -9.17 4.67 -8.08
N LYS A 38 -8.48 3.69 -8.69
CA LYS A 38 -9.02 2.89 -9.80
C LYS A 38 -9.78 1.68 -9.27
N SER A 39 -10.97 1.37 -9.80
CA SER A 39 -11.82 0.27 -9.31
C SER A 39 -11.11 -1.08 -9.27
N ASP A 40 -10.27 -1.34 -10.27
CA ASP A 40 -9.73 -2.68 -10.57
C ASP A 40 -8.33 -2.90 -9.99
N TYR A 41 -7.84 -1.96 -9.17
CA TYR A 41 -6.52 -2.02 -8.55
C TYR A 41 -6.56 -1.57 -7.09
N TYR A 42 -5.66 -2.12 -6.30
CA TYR A 42 -5.28 -1.57 -5.00
C TYR A 42 -3.83 -1.91 -4.68
N THR A 43 -3.18 -1.08 -3.86
CA THR A 43 -1.83 -1.29 -3.37
C THR A 43 -1.83 -2.08 -2.08
N THR A 44 -0.79 -2.88 -1.85
CA THR A 44 -0.57 -3.54 -0.55
C THR A 44 0.55 -2.86 0.24
N SER A 45 1.55 -3.61 0.70
CA SER A 45 2.77 -3.03 1.27
C SER A 45 3.57 -2.33 0.17
N SER A 46 3.96 -1.07 0.38
CA SER A 46 4.68 -0.28 -0.64
C SER A 46 5.68 0.66 0.03
N CYS A 47 6.77 0.98 -0.68
CA CYS A 47 7.82 1.90 -0.22
C CYS A 47 8.40 2.70 -1.39
N ALA A 48 9.09 3.81 -1.11
CA ALA A 48 9.77 4.64 -2.09
C ALA A 48 11.27 4.30 -2.25
N GLY A 49 11.70 3.15 -1.73
CA GLY A 49 13.12 2.77 -1.65
C GLY A 49 13.82 3.38 -0.43
N ARG A 50 14.92 2.75 -0.02
CA ARG A 50 15.75 3.20 1.11
C ARG A 50 17.17 2.67 0.96
N ILE A 51 18.15 3.53 1.21
CA ILE A 51 19.54 3.11 1.39
C ILE A 51 19.73 2.78 2.87
N VAL A 52 20.29 1.61 3.16
CA VAL A 52 20.55 1.14 4.52
C VAL A 52 22.00 0.67 4.62
N LEU A 53 22.64 0.93 5.76
CA LEU A 53 23.86 0.25 6.16
C LEU A 53 23.45 -0.92 7.06
N LEU A 54 23.93 -2.11 6.75
CA LEU A 54 23.65 -3.33 7.51
C LEU A 54 24.97 -3.88 8.04
N GLU A 55 24.99 -4.28 9.31
CA GLU A 55 26.07 -5.06 9.90
C GLU A 55 25.64 -6.53 9.89
N MET A 56 26.58 -7.45 9.66
CA MET A 56 26.35 -8.89 9.60
C MET A 56 26.75 -9.56 10.90
#